data_AF-A0AAW6RG06-F1
#
_entry.id   AF-A0AAW6RG06-F1
#
_cell.length_a   1.000
_cell.length_b   1.000
_cell.length_c   1.000
_cell.angle_alpha   90.00
_cell.angle_beta   90.00
_cell.angle_gamma   90.00
#
_symmetry.space_group_name_H-M   'P 1'
#
loop_
_entity.id
_entity.type
_entity.pdbx_description
1 polymer ?
#
loop_
_entity_poly.entity_id
_entity_poly.type
_entity_poly.pdbx_seq_one_letter_code
_entity_poly.pdbx_strand_id
1 'polypeptide(L)' 'MGTTDYAQRAVAYWARSERAYAEGDPHSGAELAELAAQCEQWAHEDLTGVRSDVA' A
#
# COMPACT_ATOMS: atom_id res chain seq x y z
N MET A 1 -11.16 12.85 -13.66
CA MET A 1 -11.11 11.65 -12.81
C MET A 1 -9.68 11.52 -12.35
N GLY A 2 -9.37 11.95 -11.12
CA GLY A 2 -8.07 11.68 -10.54
C GLY A 2 -8.03 10.19 -10.25
N THR A 3 -7.34 9.43 -11.11
CA THR A 3 -7.04 8.03 -10.84
C THR A 3 -6.39 7.97 -9.47
N THR A 4 -7.00 7.22 -8.55
CA THR A 4 -6.38 6.94 -7.26
C THR A 4 -5.06 6.25 -7.57
N ASP A 5 -3.95 6.97 -7.46
CA ASP A 5 -2.62 6.40 -7.72
C ASP A 5 -2.24 5.52 -6.53
N TYR A 6 -2.72 4.27 -6.58
CA TYR A 6 -2.43 3.27 -5.57
C TYR A 6 -0.92 2.98 -5.48
N ALA A 7 -0.17 3.14 -6.56
CA ALA A 7 1.29 3.02 -6.53
C ALA A 7 1.92 4.15 -5.69
N GLN A 8 1.48 5.40 -5.89
CA GLN A 8 1.95 6.53 -5.08
C GLN A 8 1.58 6.38 -3.60
N ARG A 9 0.39 5.82 -3.30
CA ARG A 9 -0.03 5.52 -1.93
C ARG A 9 0.81 4.40 -1.31
N ALA A 10 1.12 3.33 -2.05
CA ALA A 10 1.97 2.26 -1.57
C ALA A 10 3.35 2.77 -1.14
N VAL A 11 3.99 3.60 -1.98
CA VAL A 11 5.28 4.23 -1.66
C VAL A 11 5.20 5.06 -0.37
N ALA A 12 4.12 5.82 -0.19
CA ALA A 12 3.93 6.61 1.03
C ALA A 12 3.74 5.74 2.29
N TYR A 13 3.04 4.61 2.17
CA TYR A 13 2.88 3.66 3.28
C TYR A 13 4.17 2.93 3.60
N TRP A 14 4.97 2.52 2.61
CA TRP A 14 6.30 1.95 2.83
C TRP A 14 7.22 2.91 3.58
N ALA A 15 7.31 4.16 3.13
CA ALA A 15 8.15 5.16 3.79
C ALA A 15 7.73 5.41 5.26
N ARG A 16 6.43 5.32 5.55
CA ARG A 16 5.92 5.42 6.93
C ARG A 16 6.18 4.15 7.74
N SER A 17 6.08 2.97 7.12
CA SER A 17 6.39 1.68 7.73
C SER A 17 7.86 1.64 8.17
N GLU A 18 8.78 1.97 7.28
CA GLU A 18 10.22 2.04 7.57
C GLU A 18 10.52 3.02 8.71
N ARG A 19 9.84 4.16 8.72
CA ARG A 19 9.96 5.14 9.80
C ARG A 19 9.45 4.60 11.14
N ALA A 20 8.30 3.93 11.16
CA ALA A 20 7.76 3.32 12.38
C ALA A 20 8.72 2.25 12.94
N TYR A 21 9.30 1.41 12.08
CA TYR A 21 10.34 0.48 12.49
C TYR A 21 11.58 1.19 13.05
N ALA A 22 12.03 2.27 12.43
CA ALA A 22 13.17 3.07 12.90
C ALA A 22 12.89 3.79 14.23
N GLU A 23 11.64 4.18 14.48
CA GLU A 23 11.18 4.80 15.72
C GLU A 23 10.90 3.78 16.85
N GLY A 24 11.02 2.48 16.56
CA GLY A 24 10.82 1.41 17.54
C GLY A 24 9.36 0.99 17.72
N ASP A 25 8.50 1.28 16.75
CA ASP A 25 7.11 0.83 16.70
C ASP A 25 6.92 -0.24 15.59
N PRO A 26 7.22 -1.51 15.90
CA PRO A 26 7.09 -2.59 14.93
C PRO A 26 5.63 -2.95 14.63
N HIS A 27 4.68 -2.61 15.50
CA HIS A 27 3.26 -2.90 15.26
C HIS A 27 2.70 -1.97 14.19
N SER A 28 2.89 -0.66 14.36
CA SER A 28 2.52 0.33 13.33
C SER A 28 3.29 0.09 12.02
N GLY A 29 4.56 -0.31 12.10
CA GLY A 29 5.35 -0.69 10.92
C GLY A 29 4.71 -1.82 10.12
N ALA A 30 4.23 -2.86 10.79
CA ALA A 30 3.58 -4.01 10.15
C ALA A 30 2.24 -3.63 9.50
N GLU A 31 1.37 -2.90 10.21
CA GLU A 31 0.09 -2.44 9.65
C GLU A 31 0.28 -1.56 8.41
N LEU A 32 1.28 -0.66 8.43
CA LEU A 32 1.61 0.19 7.29
C LEU A 32 2.17 -0.61 6.11
N ALA A 33 2.95 -1.66 6.36
CA ALA A 33 3.46 -2.55 5.32
C ALA A 33 2.32 -3.34 4.65
N GLU A 34 1.35 -3.83 5.42
CA GLU A 34 0.16 -4.50 4.87
C GLU A 34 -0.67 -3.56 3.98
N LEU A 35 -0.88 -2.32 4.42
CA LEU A 35 -1.56 -1.29 3.62
C LEU A 35 -0.79 -0.94 2.34
N ALA A 36 0.53 -0.91 2.39
CA ALA A 36 1.38 -0.69 1.22
C ALA A 36 1.21 -1.82 0.20
N ALA A 37 1.33 -3.08 0.65
CA ALA A 37 1.15 -4.26 -0.19
C ALA A 37 -0.24 -4.34 -0.82
N GLN A 38 -1.29 -3.98 -0.07
CA GLN A 38 -2.66 -3.92 -0.61
C GLN A 38 -2.80 -2.83 -1.69
N CYS A 39 -2.16 -1.68 -1.50
CA CYS A 39 -2.12 -0.64 -2.53
C CYS A 39 -1.36 -1.10 -3.78
N GLU A 40 -0.25 -1.85 -3.65
CA GLU A 40 0.46 -2.42 -4.80
C GLU A 40 -0.40 -3.43 -5.56
N GLN A 41 -1.17 -4.25 -4.85
CA GLN A 41 -2.12 -5.17 -5.46
C GLN A 41 -3.18 -4.40 -6.27
N TRP A 42 -3.82 -3.38 -5.70
CA TRP A 42 -4.80 -2.57 -6.43
C TRP A 42 -4.17 -1.80 -7.60
N ALA A 43 -2.94 -1.32 -7.46
CA ALA A 43 -2.22 -0.69 -8.57
C ALA A 43 -2.00 -1.68 -9.72
N HIS A 44 -1.65 -2.92 -9.40
CA HIS A 44 -1.50 -3.99 -10.37
C HIS A 44 -2.83 -4.38 -11.04
N GLU A 45 -3.90 -4.46 -10.28
CA GLU A 45 -5.26 -4.73 -10.78
C GLU A 45 -5.76 -3.61 -11.70
N ASP A 46 -5.51 -2.35 -11.36
CA ASP A 46 -5.83 -1.18 -12.19
C ASP A 46 -5.03 -1.19 -13.50
N LEU A 47 -3.73 -1.52 -13.43
CA LEU A 47 -2.85 -1.65 -14.60
C LEU A 47 -3.24 -2.79 -15.54
N THR A 48 -3.67 -3.93 -14.98
CA THR A 48 -4.00 -5.14 -15.76
C THR A 48 -5.47 -5.20 -16.17
N GLY A 49 -6.32 -4.33 -15.61
CA GLY A 49 -7.77 -4.34 -15.83
C GLY A 49 -8.50 -5.53 -15.18
N VAL A 50 -7.78 -6.35 -14.42
CA VAL A 50 -8.35 -7.46 -13.64
C VAL A 50 -8.65 -6.93 -12.25
N ARG A 51 -9.90 -6.48 -12.02
CA ARG A 51 -10.39 -6.37 -10.64
C ARG A 51 -10.54 -7.78 -10.10
N SER A 52 -9.82 -8.13 -9.04
CA SER A 52 -10.23 -9.28 -8.24
C SER A 52 -11.56 -8.90 -7.61
N ASP A 53 -12.65 -9.41 -8.19
CA ASP A 53 -13.98 -9.30 -7.61
C ASP A 53 -13.98 -10.16 -6.33
N VAL A 54 -13.55 -9.56 -5.22
CA VAL A 54 -13.84 -10.08 -3.88
C VAL A 54 -15.31 -9.75 -3.63
N ALA A 55 -16.17 -10.69 -4.00
CA ALA A 55 -17.58 -10.77 -3.64
C ALA A 55 -17.77 -11.36 -2.23
#